data_AF-A0A8J5MZK8-F1
#
_entry.id   AF-A0A8J5MZK8-F1
#
_cell.length_a   1.000
_cell.length_b   1.000
_cell.length_c   1.000
_cell.angle_alpha   90.00
_cell.angle_beta   90.00
_cell.angle_gamma   90.00
#
_symmetry.space_group_name_H-M   'P 1'
#
loop_
_entity.id
_entity.type
_entity.pdbx_description
1 polymer ?
#
loop_
_entity_poly.entity_id
_entity_poly.type
_entity_poly.pdbx_seq_one_letter_code
_entity_poly.pdbx_strand_id
1 'polypeptide(L)'
;MLKEFKLVDVSSLDTPRTPASVNWEICVICQDRKSEPLICPAASKRHDGGAGYKSLADNLLAFNELGEVVGAKWHKSCRVRYDNLKLQRAQKRKESSGQEAGSGTSASSTKRTRSNTTCVDSMRNALCFFCHQDLGQQYHQIQTLGVGKHVRQAAELLENTALLAQLSEGDMVAREAKYHKRCLTFLYNRARAVSDTEKQETTYEMVVSSVVLAE
;
A
#
# COMPACT_ATOMS: atom_id res chain seq x y z
N MET A 1 33.55 -42.37 44.51
CA MET A 1 33.98 -41.25 43.64
C MET A 1 32.99 -40.11 43.82
N LEU A 2 33.37 -39.10 44.61
CA LEU A 2 32.52 -37.95 44.92
C LEU A 2 32.70 -36.91 43.80
N LYS A 3 31.62 -36.56 43.10
CA LYS A 3 31.61 -35.45 42.14
C LYS A 3 31.46 -34.15 42.93
N GLU A 4 32.50 -33.33 42.90
CA GLU A 4 32.41 -31.94 43.34
C GLU A 4 31.48 -31.16 42.41
N PHE A 5 30.45 -30.56 42.98
CA PHE A 5 29.62 -29.57 42.28
C PHE A 5 30.15 -28.19 42.65
N LYS A 6 30.74 -27.49 41.68
CA LYS A 6 31.05 -26.06 41.81
C LYS A 6 29.75 -25.28 41.72
N LEU A 7 29.32 -24.71 42.84
CA LEU A 7 28.33 -23.65 42.86
C LEU A 7 28.94 -22.42 42.20
N VAL A 8 28.32 -21.95 41.12
CA VAL A 8 28.64 -20.63 40.53
C VAL A 8 27.87 -19.60 41.33
N ASP A 9 28.63 -18.70 41.95
CA ASP A 9 28.15 -17.58 42.74
C ASP A 9 27.33 -16.60 41.86
N VAL A 10 26.03 -16.49 42.16
CA VAL A 10 25.08 -15.57 41.53
C VAL A 10 25.19 -14.22 42.23
N SER A 11 26.38 -13.60 42.17
CA SER A 11 26.64 -12.29 42.78
C SER A 11 27.48 -11.34 41.92
N SER A 12 27.73 -11.65 40.64
CA SER A 12 28.62 -10.82 39.80
C SER A 12 28.21 -10.66 38.33
N LEU A 13 26.90 -10.65 38.02
CA LEU A 13 26.38 -10.21 36.72
C LEU A 13 26.00 -8.72 36.70
N ASP A 14 26.87 -7.86 37.24
CA ASP A 14 26.93 -6.45 36.85
C ASP A 14 28.14 -6.27 35.94
N THR A 15 28.05 -6.84 34.73
CA THR A 15 28.91 -6.38 33.64
C THR A 15 28.25 -5.13 33.06
N PRO A 16 28.90 -3.95 33.08
CA PRO A 16 28.43 -2.81 32.31
C PRO A 16 28.35 -3.29 30.87
N ARG A 17 27.15 -3.33 30.28
CA ARG A 17 26.97 -3.55 28.85
C ARG A 17 27.87 -2.53 28.16
N THR A 18 29.00 -2.99 27.63
CA THR A 18 29.80 -2.21 26.70
C THR A 18 28.83 -1.76 25.62
N PRO A 19 28.65 -0.45 25.39
CA PRO A 19 27.75 0.01 24.35
C PRO A 19 28.31 -0.53 23.05
N ALA A 20 27.58 -1.44 22.41
CA ALA A 20 27.92 -1.97 21.10
C ALA A 20 28.34 -0.77 20.24
N SER A 21 29.51 -0.85 19.59
CA SER A 21 29.99 0.25 18.76
C SER A 21 29.03 0.43 17.59
N VAL A 22 28.07 1.34 17.77
CA VAL A 22 27.07 1.64 16.76
C VAL A 22 27.80 2.27 15.58
N ASN A 23 27.68 1.64 14.41
CA ASN A 23 28.23 2.18 13.20
C ASN A 23 27.24 3.22 12.63
N TRP A 24 27.61 4.50 12.71
CA TRP A 24 26.75 5.63 12.30
C TRP A 24 26.64 5.79 10.77
N GLU A 25 27.37 4.98 10.00
CA GLU A 25 27.31 4.93 8.54
C GLU A 25 26.24 3.96 8.01
N ILE A 26 25.59 3.20 8.90
CA ILE A 26 24.52 2.25 8.58
C ILE A 26 23.23 2.61 9.34
N CYS A 27 22.12 1.91 9.07
CA CYS A 27 20.85 2.25 9.69
C CYS A 27 20.85 1.98 11.19
N VAL A 28 20.60 2.97 12.01
CA VAL A 28 20.60 2.83 13.47
C VAL A 28 19.59 1.85 14.00
N ILE A 29 18.42 1.80 13.36
CA ILE A 29 17.29 1.06 13.92
C ILE A 29 17.55 -0.44 13.77
N CYS A 30 18.32 -0.86 12.77
CA CYS A 30 18.57 -2.28 12.50
C CYS A 30 20.06 -2.66 12.41
N GLN A 31 20.99 -1.70 12.51
CA GLN A 31 22.44 -1.89 12.34
C GLN A 31 22.82 -2.68 11.08
N ASP A 32 22.08 -2.50 9.99
CA ASP A 32 22.28 -3.21 8.72
C ASP A 32 22.27 -2.23 7.54
N ARG A 33 22.99 -2.60 6.46
CA ARG A 33 22.85 -1.97 5.14
C ARG A 33 21.74 -2.66 4.35
N LYS A 34 20.77 -1.89 3.87
CA LYS A 34 19.77 -2.36 2.90
C LYS A 34 19.98 -1.66 1.56
N SER A 35 19.36 -2.20 0.50
CA SER A 35 19.32 -1.54 -0.82
C SER A 35 18.58 -0.20 -0.79
N GLU A 36 17.78 0.06 0.25
CA GLU A 36 17.13 1.34 0.48
C GLU A 36 18.14 2.41 0.92
N PRO A 37 18.14 3.61 0.32
CA PRO A 37 19.00 4.70 0.75
C PRO A 37 18.64 5.14 2.17
N LEU A 38 19.67 5.39 2.99
CA LEU A 38 19.51 5.98 4.32
C LEU A 38 18.97 7.40 4.19
N ILE A 39 17.92 7.73 4.95
CA ILE A 39 17.35 9.07 4.94
C ILE A 39 17.86 9.80 6.18
N CYS A 40 18.66 10.84 5.97
CA CYS A 40 18.98 11.80 7.01
C CYS A 40 17.83 12.82 7.08
N PRO A 41 17.07 12.89 8.18
CA PRO A 41 15.94 13.82 8.25
C PRO A 41 16.39 15.30 8.26
N ALA A 42 17.68 15.59 8.43
CA ALA A 42 18.25 16.94 8.38
C ALA A 42 18.35 17.44 6.93
N ALA A 43 18.32 16.52 5.95
CA ALA A 43 18.23 16.82 4.54
C ALA A 43 16.78 16.91 4.04
N SER A 44 15.78 16.86 4.95
CA SER A 44 14.37 16.98 4.61
C SER A 44 14.03 18.41 4.19
N LYS A 45 13.49 18.60 2.98
CA LYS A 45 13.03 19.89 2.45
C LYS A 45 11.71 20.39 3.07
N ARG A 46 11.23 19.78 4.17
CA ARG A 46 9.94 20.12 4.77
C ARG A 46 10.08 21.33 5.69
N HIS A 47 9.07 22.20 5.69
CA HIS A 47 9.02 23.44 6.46
C HIS A 47 8.87 23.21 7.99
N ASP A 48 8.46 22.01 8.42
CA ASP A 48 8.37 21.57 9.82
C ASP A 48 9.63 20.82 10.29
N GLY A 49 10.79 21.16 9.72
CA GLY A 49 12.08 20.56 10.02
C GLY A 49 12.35 20.55 11.53
N GLY A 50 12.28 19.37 12.17
CA GLY A 50 12.47 19.24 13.61
C GLY A 50 11.33 18.50 14.34
N ALA A 51 10.08 18.66 13.93
CA ALA A 51 8.93 18.07 14.65
C ALA A 51 8.97 16.53 14.62
N GLY A 52 9.41 15.97 13.50
CA GLY A 52 9.65 14.54 13.34
C GLY A 52 10.82 13.99 14.16
N TYR A 53 11.75 14.84 14.60
CA TYR A 53 12.86 14.42 15.47
C TYR A 53 12.44 14.32 16.92
N LYS A 54 11.64 15.28 17.42
CA LYS A 54 11.16 15.26 18.80
C LYS A 54 10.29 14.04 19.05
N SER A 55 9.24 13.87 18.23
CA SER A 55 8.35 12.71 18.32
C SER A 55 9.07 11.37 18.14
N LEU A 56 10.07 11.30 17.26
CA LEU A 56 10.84 10.08 17.08
C LEU A 56 11.87 9.85 18.18
N ALA A 57 12.51 10.89 18.71
CA ALA A 57 13.39 10.78 19.86
C ALA A 57 12.61 10.34 21.10
N ASP A 58 11.44 10.93 21.34
CA ASP A 58 10.52 10.54 22.42
C ASP A 58 10.08 9.07 22.26
N ASN A 59 9.73 8.66 21.03
CA ASN A 59 9.38 7.28 20.74
C ASN A 59 10.57 6.33 20.93
N LEU A 60 11.76 6.69 20.47
CA LEU A 60 12.97 5.87 20.64
C LEU A 60 13.33 5.73 22.12
N LEU A 61 13.17 6.77 22.94
CA LEU A 61 13.34 6.67 24.38
C LEU A 61 12.30 5.72 24.99
N ALA A 62 11.02 5.85 24.61
CA ALA A 62 9.97 4.95 25.06
C ALA A 62 10.18 3.49 24.60
N PHE A 63 10.71 3.28 23.39
CA PHE A 63 11.08 1.95 22.90
C PHE A 63 12.32 1.40 23.61
N ASN A 64 13.29 2.24 23.96
CA ASN A 64 14.46 1.86 24.74
C ASN A 64 14.11 1.49 26.20
N GLU A 65 13.17 2.21 26.82
CA GLU A 65 12.58 1.81 28.11
C GLU A 65 11.86 0.47 28.02
N LEU A 66 11.40 0.10 26.83
CA LEU A 66 10.85 -1.22 26.49
C LEU A 66 11.93 -2.22 26.00
N GLY A 67 13.22 -1.86 26.06
CA GLY A 67 14.37 -2.70 25.71
C GLY A 67 14.84 -2.64 24.25
N GLU A 68 14.30 -1.72 23.43
CA GLU A 68 14.57 -1.60 21.98
C GLU A 68 15.19 -0.25 21.57
N VAL A 69 16.53 -0.18 21.66
CA VAL A 69 17.46 0.63 20.82
C VAL A 69 17.63 2.14 21.09
N VAL A 70 18.89 2.60 21.00
CA VAL A 70 19.35 4.00 21.16
C VAL A 70 19.99 4.57 19.87
N GLY A 71 19.48 5.74 19.44
CA GLY A 71 20.08 6.87 18.66
C GLY A 71 20.87 6.65 17.36
N ALA A 72 20.33 7.05 16.18
CA ALA A 72 20.96 7.57 14.93
C ALA A 72 20.00 7.56 13.70
N LYS A 73 20.52 7.56 12.46
CA LYS A 73 19.84 7.67 11.15
C LYS A 73 19.14 6.37 10.72
N TRP A 74 18.04 6.41 9.96
CA TRP A 74 17.20 5.23 9.72
C TRP A 74 16.74 5.06 8.26
N HIS A 75 16.41 3.81 7.89
CA HIS A 75 15.63 3.53 6.68
C HIS A 75 14.19 4.05 6.83
N LYS A 76 13.56 4.42 5.71
CA LYS A 76 12.15 4.84 5.68
C LYS A 76 11.23 3.74 6.22
N SER A 77 11.46 2.50 5.79
CA SER A 77 10.75 1.31 6.25
C SER A 77 10.90 1.09 7.76
N CYS A 78 12.10 1.33 8.30
CA CYS A 78 12.38 1.25 9.73
C CYS A 78 11.66 2.36 10.52
N ARG A 79 11.64 3.61 10.05
CA ARG A 79 10.86 4.69 10.69
C ARG A 79 9.36 4.35 10.77
N VAL A 80 8.80 3.78 9.71
CA VAL A 80 7.37 3.38 9.68
C VAL A 80 7.07 2.23 10.66
N ARG A 81 8.07 1.44 11.07
CA ARG A 81 7.90 0.44 12.13
C ARG A 81 7.74 1.06 13.52
N TYR A 82 8.30 2.24 13.75
CA TYR A 82 8.34 2.91 15.06
C TYR A 82 7.55 4.24 15.07
N ASP A 83 6.51 4.32 14.24
CA ASP A 83 5.61 5.48 14.17
C ASP A 83 4.62 5.52 15.36
N ASN A 84 4.15 6.71 15.72
CA ASN A 84 3.24 6.97 16.84
C ASN A 84 1.99 6.09 16.81
N LEU A 85 1.42 5.89 15.61
CA LEU A 85 0.25 5.04 15.44
C LEU A 85 0.54 3.57 15.77
N LYS A 86 1.77 3.09 15.54
CA LYS A 86 2.17 1.73 15.91
C LYS A 86 2.46 1.62 17.40
N LEU A 87 3.03 2.67 18.01
CA LEU A 87 3.25 2.75 19.46
C LEU A 87 1.92 2.71 20.22
N GLN A 88 0.94 3.53 19.84
CA GLN A 88 -0.41 3.53 20.45
C GLN A 88 -1.09 2.15 20.32
N ARG A 89 -0.94 1.49 19.17
CA ARG A 89 -1.47 0.12 18.97
C ARG A 89 -0.73 -0.92 19.82
N ALA A 90 0.56 -0.75 20.08
CA ALA A 90 1.32 -1.63 20.95
C ALA A 90 0.93 -1.45 22.43
N GLN A 91 0.77 -0.21 22.89
CA GLN A 91 0.28 0.12 24.25
C GLN A 91 -1.11 -0.49 24.49
N LYS A 92 -2.05 -0.28 23.56
CA LYS A 92 -3.40 -0.85 23.65
C LYS A 92 -3.41 -2.38 23.75
N ARG A 93 -2.49 -3.07 23.05
CA ARG A 93 -2.36 -4.54 23.15
C ARG A 93 -1.87 -4.97 24.53
N LYS A 94 -0.95 -4.21 25.13
CA LYS A 94 -0.39 -4.48 26.46
C LYS A 94 -1.42 -4.23 27.57
N GLU A 95 -2.23 -3.18 27.42
CA GLU A 95 -3.34 -2.87 28.33
C GLU A 95 -4.44 -3.95 28.28
N SER A 96 -4.75 -4.49 27.10
CA SER A 96 -5.71 -5.59 26.96
C SER A 96 -5.23 -6.95 27.51
N SER A 97 -3.94 -7.10 27.83
CA SER A 97 -3.38 -8.34 28.38
C SER A 97 -3.23 -8.34 29.92
N GLY A 98 -3.71 -7.30 30.61
CA GLY A 98 -3.48 -7.07 32.03
C GLY A 98 -4.54 -7.56 33.02
N GLN A 99 -5.60 -8.27 32.59
CA GLN A 99 -6.63 -8.78 33.50
C GLN A 99 -6.63 -10.32 33.56
N GLU A 100 -5.97 -10.77 34.64
CA GLU A 100 -6.07 -12.02 35.41
C GLU A 100 -5.75 -13.39 34.80
N ALA A 101 -5.12 -14.19 35.67
CA ALA A 101 -4.57 -15.52 35.47
C ALA A 101 -5.66 -16.58 35.27
N GLY A 102 -5.43 -17.51 34.35
CA GLY A 102 -6.30 -18.66 34.17
C GLY A 102 -5.84 -19.56 33.02
N SER A 103 -5.26 -20.70 33.39
CA SER A 103 -4.92 -21.84 32.54
C SER A 103 -6.05 -22.21 31.56
N GLY A 104 -5.71 -22.40 30.28
CA GLY A 104 -6.65 -22.94 29.30
C GLY A 104 -6.27 -22.68 27.85
N THR A 105 -5.45 -23.58 27.28
CA THR A 105 -5.24 -23.72 25.85
C THR A 105 -6.57 -23.82 25.12
N SER A 106 -6.89 -22.87 24.24
CA SER A 106 -7.68 -23.13 23.01
C SER A 106 -7.56 -21.93 22.09
N ALA A 107 -7.06 -22.19 20.88
CA ALA A 107 -7.02 -21.27 19.77
C ALA A 107 -8.44 -20.79 19.44
N SER A 108 -8.86 -19.67 20.02
CA SER A 108 -10.13 -19.04 19.72
C SER A 108 -9.93 -18.07 18.57
N SER A 109 -10.48 -18.46 17.41
CA SER A 109 -10.65 -17.69 16.19
C SER A 109 -10.89 -16.20 16.46
N THR A 110 -9.84 -15.37 16.33
CA THR A 110 -10.06 -13.96 15.98
C THR A 110 -10.80 -13.98 14.65
N LYS A 111 -12.10 -13.65 14.70
CA LYS A 111 -12.87 -13.24 13.52
C LYS A 111 -12.01 -12.25 12.74
N ARG A 112 -11.39 -12.72 11.68
CA ARG A 112 -10.64 -11.88 10.75
C ARG A 112 -11.71 -11.08 10.01
N THR A 113 -11.85 -9.78 10.26
CA THR A 113 -12.69 -8.90 9.43
C THR A 113 -12.05 -8.56 8.08
N ARG A 114 -11.17 -9.45 7.60
CA ARG A 114 -10.71 -9.57 6.23
C ARG A 114 -9.91 -10.86 6.20
N SER A 115 -10.58 -11.95 5.83
CA SER A 115 -9.87 -12.99 5.08
C SER A 115 -9.09 -12.27 3.99
N ASN A 116 -7.78 -12.50 3.94
CA ASN A 116 -6.95 -12.07 2.84
C ASN A 116 -7.49 -12.85 1.64
N THR A 117 -8.46 -12.27 0.93
CA THR A 117 -8.95 -12.82 -0.33
C THR A 117 -7.71 -13.07 -1.14
N THR A 118 -7.61 -14.31 -1.60
CA THR A 118 -6.50 -14.96 -2.25
C THR A 118 -5.64 -14.02 -3.12
N CYS A 119 -4.34 -14.33 -3.17
CA CYS A 119 -3.24 -13.76 -3.95
C CYS A 119 -3.51 -13.25 -5.40
N VAL A 120 -4.71 -13.47 -5.94
CA VAL A 120 -5.17 -13.00 -7.25
C VAL A 120 -5.46 -11.49 -7.31
N ASP A 121 -5.92 -10.87 -6.23
CA ASP A 121 -6.34 -9.45 -6.26
C ASP A 121 -5.13 -8.50 -6.23
N SER A 122 -4.05 -8.92 -5.54
CA SER A 122 -2.77 -8.21 -5.57
C SER A 122 -2.09 -8.26 -6.95
N MET A 123 -2.30 -9.33 -7.74
CA MET A 123 -1.80 -9.41 -9.13
C MET A 123 -2.65 -8.55 -10.09
N ARG A 124 -3.98 -8.52 -9.95
CA ARG A 124 -4.82 -7.65 -10.80
C ARG A 124 -4.53 -6.17 -10.60
N ASN A 125 -4.21 -5.75 -9.37
CA ASN A 125 -3.86 -4.36 -9.07
C ASN A 125 -2.45 -3.95 -9.54
N ALA A 126 -1.68 -4.86 -10.14
CA ALA A 126 -0.39 -4.58 -10.78
C ALA A 126 -0.49 -4.44 -12.31
N LEU A 127 -1.61 -4.86 -12.92
CA LEU A 127 -1.78 -4.87 -14.38
C LEU A 127 -2.59 -3.67 -14.85
N CYS A 128 -2.42 -3.31 -16.13
CA CYS A 128 -3.30 -2.34 -16.77
C CYS A 128 -4.73 -2.89 -16.84
N PHE A 129 -5.70 -2.10 -16.38
CA PHE A 129 -7.12 -2.42 -16.37
C PHE A 129 -7.69 -2.78 -17.76
N PHE A 130 -7.18 -2.16 -18.82
CA PHE A 130 -7.71 -2.34 -20.18
C PHE A 130 -7.07 -3.49 -20.97
N CYS A 131 -5.77 -3.72 -20.80
CA CYS A 131 -5.02 -4.69 -21.61
C CYS A 131 -4.44 -5.85 -20.80
N HIS A 132 -4.61 -5.84 -19.48
CA HIS A 132 -4.19 -6.90 -18.55
C HIS A 132 -2.71 -7.29 -18.65
N GLN A 133 -1.86 -6.38 -19.13
CA GLN A 133 -0.44 -6.58 -19.29
C GLN A 133 0.36 -5.66 -18.37
N ASP A 134 1.49 -6.17 -17.88
CA ASP A 134 2.52 -5.36 -17.24
C ASP A 134 3.60 -4.99 -18.26
N LEU A 135 3.48 -3.83 -18.91
CA LEU A 135 4.47 -3.38 -19.90
C LEU A 135 5.69 -2.70 -19.24
N GLY A 136 5.82 -2.76 -17.91
CA GLY A 136 6.86 -2.04 -17.17
C GLY A 136 6.80 -0.52 -17.33
N GLN A 137 5.70 0.02 -17.89
CA GLN A 137 5.49 1.45 -18.08
C GLN A 137 4.91 2.08 -16.81
N GLN A 138 5.03 3.41 -16.68
CA GLN A 138 4.36 4.12 -15.60
C GLN A 138 2.84 4.06 -15.78
N TYR A 139 2.17 3.49 -14.79
CA TYR A 139 0.72 3.45 -14.71
C TYR A 139 0.14 4.74 -14.16
N HIS A 140 -1.04 5.09 -14.66
CA HIS A 140 -1.91 6.06 -14.01
C HIS A 140 -2.91 5.31 -13.15
N GLN A 141 -3.08 5.78 -11.92
CA GLN A 141 -4.13 5.29 -11.05
C GLN A 141 -5.35 6.20 -11.19
N ILE A 142 -6.53 5.59 -11.26
CA ILE A 142 -7.79 6.33 -11.33
C ILE A 142 -8.09 6.90 -9.95
N GLN A 143 -8.13 8.24 -9.88
CA GLN A 143 -8.41 8.97 -8.64
C GLN A 143 -9.79 9.62 -8.62
N THR A 144 -10.46 9.70 -9.77
CA THR A 144 -11.74 10.42 -9.90
C THR A 144 -12.82 9.54 -10.53
N LEU A 145 -14.04 9.65 -9.99
CA LEU A 145 -15.21 8.92 -10.49
C LEU A 145 -15.59 9.35 -11.93
N GLY A 146 -15.20 10.56 -12.35
CA GLY A 146 -15.47 11.06 -13.70
C GLY A 146 -14.83 10.20 -14.80
N VAL A 147 -13.62 9.69 -14.57
CA VAL A 147 -12.96 8.80 -15.55
C VAL A 147 -13.75 7.51 -15.71
N GLY A 148 -14.24 6.92 -14.61
CA GLY A 148 -15.02 5.68 -14.66
C GLY A 148 -16.33 5.82 -15.43
N LYS A 149 -17.04 6.94 -15.27
CA LYS A 149 -18.27 7.23 -16.01
C LYS A 149 -18.03 7.30 -17.52
N HIS A 150 -17.01 8.05 -17.95
CA HIS A 150 -16.68 8.16 -19.37
C HIS A 150 -16.20 6.84 -19.97
N VAL A 151 -15.44 6.03 -19.20
CA VAL A 151 -15.03 4.70 -19.63
C VAL A 151 -16.24 3.77 -19.79
N ARG A 152 -17.25 3.85 -18.91
CA ARG A 152 -18.50 3.09 -19.05
C ARG A 152 -19.27 3.49 -20.30
N GLN A 153 -19.46 4.79 -20.53
CA GLN A 153 -20.12 5.30 -21.76
C GLN A 153 -19.40 4.85 -23.03
N ALA A 154 -18.07 4.93 -23.04
CA ALA A 154 -17.28 4.45 -24.17
C ALA A 154 -17.39 2.93 -24.36
N ALA A 155 -17.51 2.15 -23.27
CA ALA A 155 -17.71 0.71 -23.35
C ALA A 155 -19.12 0.34 -23.87
N GLU A 156 -20.15 1.10 -23.48
CA GLU A 156 -21.52 0.97 -23.99
C GLU A 156 -21.58 1.26 -25.50
N LEU A 157 -21.01 2.39 -25.94
CA LEU A 157 -20.94 2.78 -27.36
C LEU A 157 -20.17 1.77 -28.23
N LEU A 158 -19.17 1.11 -27.66
CA LEU A 158 -18.37 0.11 -28.37
C LEU A 158 -18.92 -1.32 -28.23
N GLU A 159 -20.04 -1.48 -27.53
CA GLU A 159 -20.62 -2.77 -27.14
C GLU A 159 -19.58 -3.73 -26.56
N ASN A 160 -18.60 -3.20 -25.81
CA ASN A 160 -17.51 -3.97 -25.26
C ASN A 160 -17.97 -4.69 -23.98
N THR A 161 -18.63 -5.84 -24.17
CA THR A 161 -19.22 -6.65 -23.11
C THR A 161 -18.18 -7.11 -22.06
N ALA A 162 -16.95 -7.37 -22.47
CA ALA A 162 -15.87 -7.73 -21.55
C ALA A 162 -15.50 -6.58 -20.61
N LEU A 163 -15.38 -5.36 -21.15
CA LEU A 163 -15.10 -4.17 -20.36
C LEU A 163 -16.29 -3.80 -19.46
N LEU A 164 -17.53 -3.96 -19.94
CA LEU A 164 -18.74 -3.75 -19.15
C LEU A 164 -18.86 -4.74 -17.99
N ALA A 165 -18.58 -6.02 -18.22
CA ALA A 165 -18.53 -7.02 -17.17
C ALA A 165 -17.51 -6.65 -16.09
N GLN A 166 -16.31 -6.20 -16.49
CA GLN A 166 -15.30 -5.73 -15.55
C GLN A 166 -15.74 -4.49 -14.75
N LEU A 167 -16.47 -3.57 -15.36
CA LEU A 167 -17.02 -2.39 -14.68
C LEU A 167 -18.23 -2.73 -13.79
N SER A 168 -18.88 -3.87 -13.99
CA SER A 168 -19.99 -4.35 -13.15
C SER A 168 -19.51 -4.89 -11.80
N GLU A 169 -18.27 -5.37 -11.72
CA GLU A 169 -17.64 -5.87 -10.49
C GLU A 169 -17.42 -4.76 -9.44
N GLY A 170 -17.41 -3.49 -9.84
CA GLY A 170 -17.30 -2.34 -8.94
C GLY A 170 -16.63 -1.13 -9.59
N ASP A 171 -16.70 0.02 -8.90
CA ASP A 171 -16.13 1.26 -9.39
C ASP A 171 -14.61 1.20 -9.52
N MET A 172 -14.09 1.75 -10.63
CA MET A 172 -12.66 1.76 -10.95
C MET A 172 -11.80 2.44 -9.86
N VAL A 173 -12.35 3.44 -9.17
CA VAL A 173 -11.68 4.12 -8.05
C VAL A 173 -11.56 3.19 -6.84
N ALA A 174 -12.66 2.52 -6.47
CA ALA A 174 -12.68 1.61 -5.32
C ALA A 174 -11.77 0.39 -5.52
N ARG A 175 -11.59 -0.03 -6.78
CA ARG A 175 -10.67 -1.10 -7.18
C ARG A 175 -9.22 -0.63 -7.36
N GLU A 176 -8.93 0.64 -7.09
CA GLU A 176 -7.61 1.25 -7.30
C GLU A 176 -7.05 0.97 -8.71
N ALA A 177 -7.92 0.97 -9.71
CA ALA A 177 -7.59 0.53 -11.05
C ALA A 177 -6.45 1.38 -11.66
N LYS A 178 -5.49 0.69 -12.27
CA LYS A 178 -4.33 1.27 -12.94
C LYS A 178 -4.45 1.11 -14.45
N TYR A 179 -3.94 2.05 -15.22
CA TYR A 179 -4.01 1.99 -16.67
C TYR A 179 -2.83 2.66 -17.36
N HIS A 180 -2.53 2.23 -18.58
CA HIS A 180 -1.66 2.96 -19.47
C HIS A 180 -2.41 4.14 -20.09
N LYS A 181 -1.81 5.34 -20.14
CA LYS A 181 -2.41 6.49 -20.85
C LYS A 181 -2.84 6.11 -22.28
N ARG A 182 -1.99 5.36 -22.99
CA ARG A 182 -2.22 4.91 -24.36
C ARG A 182 -3.49 4.06 -24.49
N CYS A 183 -3.73 3.14 -23.55
CA CYS A 183 -4.93 2.29 -23.57
C CYS A 183 -6.21 3.11 -23.37
N LEU A 184 -6.20 4.07 -22.45
CA LEU A 184 -7.35 4.95 -22.24
C LEU A 184 -7.61 5.82 -23.48
N THR A 185 -6.55 6.42 -24.05
CA THR A 185 -6.67 7.22 -25.28
C THR A 185 -7.19 6.37 -26.44
N PHE A 186 -6.70 5.13 -26.57
CA PHE A 186 -7.16 4.21 -27.60
C PHE A 186 -8.65 3.89 -27.47
N LEU A 187 -9.13 3.63 -26.25
CA LEU A 187 -10.55 3.41 -25.99
C LEU A 187 -11.40 4.60 -26.43
N TYR A 188 -11.03 5.83 -26.03
CA TYR A 188 -11.77 7.02 -26.42
C TYR A 188 -11.69 7.33 -27.91
N ASN A 189 -10.55 7.09 -28.55
CA ASN A 189 -10.41 7.23 -30.00
C ASN A 189 -11.36 6.29 -30.74
N ARG A 190 -11.45 5.04 -30.29
CA ARG A 190 -12.34 4.04 -30.87
C ARG A 190 -13.80 4.43 -30.69
N ALA A 191 -14.19 4.88 -29.49
CA ALA A 191 -15.56 5.35 -29.24
C ALA A 191 -15.94 6.57 -30.10
N ARG A 192 -15.00 7.52 -30.30
CA ARG A 192 -15.20 8.65 -31.20
C ARG A 192 -15.43 8.21 -32.64
N ALA A 193 -14.62 7.28 -33.14
CA ALA A 193 -14.73 6.78 -34.51
C ALA A 193 -16.13 6.18 -34.79
N VAL A 194 -16.67 5.39 -33.84
CA VAL A 194 -18.03 4.83 -33.97
C VAL A 194 -19.10 5.93 -33.92
N SER A 195 -18.97 6.89 -33.01
CA SER A 195 -19.92 8.00 -32.94
C SER A 195 -19.93 8.88 -34.19
N ASP A 196 -18.84 8.90 -34.95
CA ASP A 196 -18.74 9.65 -36.20
C ASP A 196 -19.32 8.85 -37.39
N THR A 197 -19.20 7.51 -37.39
CA THR A 197 -19.85 6.66 -38.39
C THR A 197 -21.36 6.62 -38.22
N GLU A 198 -21.88 6.53 -36.98
CA GLU A 198 -23.32 6.56 -36.71
C GLU A 198 -23.97 7.87 -37.18
N LYS A 199 -23.27 9.00 -37.04
CA LYS A 199 -23.74 10.29 -37.57
C LYS A 199 -23.79 10.30 -39.10
N GLN A 200 -22.83 9.66 -39.76
CA GLN A 200 -22.82 9.58 -41.22
C GLN A 200 -23.94 8.67 -41.74
N GLU A 201 -24.17 7.53 -41.10
CA GLU A 201 -25.25 6.60 -41.46
C GLU A 201 -26.64 7.23 -41.24
N THR A 202 -26.85 7.90 -40.11
CA THR A 202 -28.12 8.62 -39.84
C THR A 202 -28.35 9.76 -40.83
N THR A 203 -27.30 10.51 -41.22
CA THR A 203 -27.45 11.53 -42.27
C THR A 203 -27.81 10.92 -43.63
N TYR A 204 -27.22 9.78 -43.98
CA TYR A 204 -27.52 9.09 -45.22
C TYR A 204 -28.96 8.55 -45.22
N GLU A 205 -29.40 7.93 -44.14
CA GLU A 205 -30.76 7.38 -43.99
C GLU A 205 -31.85 8.47 -44.01
N MET A 206 -31.58 9.62 -43.39
CA MET A 206 -32.46 10.80 -43.48
C MET A 206 -32.57 11.34 -44.90
N VAL A 207 -31.46 11.41 -45.64
CA VAL A 207 -31.44 11.87 -47.04
C VAL A 207 -32.17 10.89 -47.95
N VAL A 208 -31.94 9.57 -47.81
CA VAL A 208 -32.62 8.56 -48.62
C VAL A 208 -34.13 8.57 -48.38
N SER A 209 -34.57 8.67 -47.12
CA SER A 209 -36.00 8.72 -46.78
C SER A 209 -36.71 9.97 -47.31
N SER A 210 -36.00 11.09 -47.48
CA SER A 210 -36.59 12.32 -48.03
C SER A 210 -36.65 12.35 -49.56
N VAL A 211 -35.84 11.55 -50.26
CA VAL A 211 -35.94 11.40 -51.73
C VAL A 211 -37.12 10.50 -52.13
N VAL A 212 -37.43 9.44 -51.36
CA VAL A 212 -38.48 8.46 -51.69
C VAL A 212 -39.91 9.01 -51.53
N LEU A 213 -40.10 10.11 -50.80
CA LEU A 213 -41.42 10.74 -50.60
C LEU A 213 -41.80 11.77 -51.68
N ALA A 214 -40.96 11.98 -52.70
CA ALA A 214 -41.14 12.99 -53.73
C ALA A 214 -41.62 12.45 -55.10
N GLU A 215 -41.93 11.17 -55.21
CA GLU A 215 -42.51 10.52 -56.40
C GLU A 215 -43.96 10.06 -56.15
#